data_AF-A0A848ARQ5-F1
#
_entry.id   AF-A0A848ARQ5-F1
#
_cell.length_a   1.000
_cell.length_b   1.000
_cell.length_c   1.000
_cell.angle_alpha   90.00
_cell.angle_beta   90.00
_cell.angle_gamma   90.00
#
_symmetry.space_group_name_H-M   'P 1'
#
loop_
_entity.id
_entity.type
_entity.pdbx_description
1 polymer ?
#
loop_
_entity_poly.entity_id
_entity_poly.type
_entity_poly.pdbx_seq_one_letter_code
_entity_poly.pdbx_strand_id
1 'polypeptide(L)'
;MRENQTSPAPNPQSLTARQLVVELLSMIPAARLEKLKLVGLRADKKFRRNIQARIKVLSKEPDLDPLREKVQMCNARFAAHCNREEVRHE
;
A
#
# COMPACT_ATOMS: atom_id res chain seq x y z
N MET A 1 -41.65 9.11 28.39
CA MET A 1 -40.44 9.90 28.05
C MET A 1 -39.58 9.02 27.15
N ARG A 2 -39.15 9.49 25.97
CA ARG A 2 -38.34 8.69 25.03
C ARG A 2 -36.87 8.81 25.45
N GLU A 3 -36.26 7.69 25.82
CA GLU A 3 -34.85 7.62 26.14
C GLU A 3 -34.04 7.76 24.85
N ASN A 4 -33.26 8.83 24.74
CA ASN A 4 -32.29 9.02 23.68
C ASN A 4 -31.15 8.02 23.90
N GLN A 5 -31.17 6.90 23.19
CA GLN A 5 -30.01 6.01 23.09
C GLN A 5 -28.89 6.78 22.36
N THR A 6 -27.97 7.35 23.14
CA THR A 6 -26.72 7.88 22.62
C THR A 6 -25.83 6.69 22.24
N SER A 7 -25.59 6.51 20.94
CA SER A 7 -24.60 5.56 20.44
C SER A 7 -23.28 5.73 21.19
N PRO A 8 -22.61 4.65 21.61
CA PRO A 8 -21.36 4.77 22.34
C PRO A 8 -20.34 5.50 21.47
N ALA A 9 -19.72 6.54 22.03
CA ALA A 9 -18.66 7.27 21.37
C ALA A 9 -17.56 6.28 20.96
N PRO A 10 -17.02 6.37 19.73
CA PRO A 10 -15.97 5.45 19.30
C PRO A 10 -14.78 5.58 20.24
N ASN A 11 -14.46 4.47 20.90
CA ASN A 11 -13.40 4.43 21.89
C ASN A 11 -12.07 4.74 21.17
N PRO A 12 -11.28 5.75 21.59
CA PRO A 12 -10.04 6.09 20.92
C PRO A 12 -9.01 4.97 21.11
N GLN A 13 -8.96 4.05 20.15
CA GLN A 13 -7.94 3.00 20.12
C GLN A 13 -6.61 3.62 19.70
N SER A 14 -5.66 3.70 20.62
CA SER A 14 -4.27 4.00 20.32
C SER A 14 -3.55 2.71 19.95
N LEU A 15 -3.10 2.61 18.71
CA LEU A 15 -2.25 1.50 18.29
C LEU A 15 -0.83 1.74 18.81
N THR A 16 -0.21 0.71 19.35
CA THR A 16 1.24 0.74 19.59
C THR A 16 1.96 0.88 18.24
N ALA A 17 3.16 1.46 18.22
CA ALA A 17 3.93 1.64 16.98
C ALA A 17 4.12 0.32 16.22
N ARG A 18 4.30 -0.81 16.94
CA ARG A 18 4.42 -2.15 16.35
C ARG A 18 3.13 -2.61 15.67
N GLN A 19 1.98 -2.43 16.31
CA GLN A 19 0.68 -2.80 15.72
C GLN A 19 0.38 -1.97 14.48
N LEU A 20 0.69 -0.66 14.51
CA LEU A 20 0.52 0.21 13.35
C LEU A 20 1.36 -0.26 12.16
N VAL A 21 2.62 -0.66 12.39
CA VAL A 21 3.50 -1.17 11.32
C VAL A 21 2.94 -2.46 10.73
N VAL A 22 2.55 -3.42 11.57
CA VAL A 22 1.96 -4.70 11.11
C VAL A 22 0.72 -4.45 10.27
N GLU A 23 -0.17 -3.58 10.75
CA GLU A 23 -1.40 -3.23 10.05
C GLU A 23 -1.10 -2.56 8.69
N LEU A 24 -0.21 -1.57 8.64
CA LEU A 24 0.20 -0.93 7.40
C LEU A 24 0.80 -1.92 6.39
N LEU A 25 1.62 -2.88 6.85
CA LEU A 25 2.25 -3.86 5.98
C LEU A 25 1.25 -4.87 5.41
N SER A 26 0.21 -5.25 6.18
CA SER A 26 -0.87 -6.12 5.71
C SER A 26 -1.84 -5.47 4.72
N MET A 27 -1.85 -4.14 4.63
CA MET A 27 -2.76 -3.40 3.75
C MET A 27 -2.29 -3.37 2.30
N ILE A 28 -3.26 -3.39 1.38
CA ILE A 28 -3.04 -3.02 -0.02
C ILE A 28 -2.54 -1.58 -0.14
N PRO A 29 -1.73 -1.23 -1.15
CA PRO A 29 -1.14 0.09 -1.32
C PRO A 29 -2.10 1.28 -1.15
N ALA A 30 -3.29 1.21 -1.76
CA ALA A 30 -4.30 2.26 -1.67
C ALA A 30 -4.80 2.50 -0.23
N ALA A 31 -5.14 1.42 0.49
CA ALA A 31 -5.57 1.51 1.89
C ALA A 31 -4.44 2.01 2.81
N ARG A 32 -3.19 1.57 2.54
CA ARG A 32 -2.01 2.03 3.25
C ARG A 32 -1.78 3.54 3.07
N LEU A 33 -1.99 4.05 1.86
CA LEU A 33 -1.87 5.48 1.54
C LEU A 33 -2.86 6.32 2.35
N GLU A 34 -4.14 5.93 2.36
CA GLU A 34 -5.18 6.64 3.12
C GLU A 34 -4.89 6.63 4.63
N LYS A 35 -4.46 5.49 5.17
CA LYS A 35 -4.10 5.41 6.59
C LYS A 35 -2.87 6.27 6.94
N LEU A 36 -1.86 6.32 6.06
CA LEU A 36 -0.70 7.19 6.27
C LEU A 36 -1.05 8.68 6.20
N LYS A 37 -2.00 9.10 5.36
CA LYS A 37 -2.52 10.48 5.35
C LYS A 37 -3.13 10.83 6.71
N LEU A 38 -3.98 9.95 7.26
CA LEU A 38 -4.62 10.15 8.56
C LEU A 38 -3.60 10.19 9.72
N VAL A 39 -2.64 9.26 9.72
CA VAL A 39 -1.55 9.23 10.72
C VAL A 39 -0.68 10.49 10.60
N GLY A 40 -0.39 10.94 9.38
CA GLY A 40 0.42 12.13 9.12
C GLY A 40 -0.13 13.42 9.73
N LEU A 41 -1.47 13.54 9.84
CA LEU A 41 -2.13 14.69 10.47
C LEU A 41 -1.88 14.76 11.98
N ARG A 42 -1.69 13.60 12.64
CA ARG A 42 -1.54 13.48 14.09
C ARG A 42 -0.11 13.14 14.53
N ALA A 43 0.80 12.93 13.59
CA ALA A 43 2.15 12.50 13.87
C ALA A 43 3.06 13.62 14.38
N ASP A 44 3.95 13.27 15.30
CA ASP A 44 5.01 14.15 15.78
C ASP A 44 5.84 14.74 14.63
N LYS A 45 6.37 15.94 14.84
CA LYS A 45 7.23 16.65 13.86
C LYS A 45 8.40 15.78 13.36
N LYS A 46 8.97 14.94 14.24
CA LYS A 46 10.08 14.03 13.90
C LYS A 46 9.72 12.95 12.88
N PHE A 47 8.45 12.55 12.80
CA PHE A 47 8.00 11.47 11.90
C PHE A 47 7.32 11.99 10.63
N ARG A 48 6.82 13.24 10.64
CA ARG A 48 6.08 13.83 9.50
C ARG A 48 6.83 13.75 8.18
N ARG A 49 8.15 14.02 8.17
CA ARG A 49 8.96 13.97 6.93
C ARG A 49 8.99 12.56 6.32
N ASN A 50 9.15 11.52 7.14
CA ASN A 50 9.18 10.14 6.68
C ASN A 50 7.81 9.68 6.18
N ILE A 51 6.73 10.06 6.88
CA ILE A 51 5.36 9.77 6.46
C ILE A 51 5.05 10.43 5.11
N GLN A 52 5.40 11.71 4.93
CA GLN A 52 5.22 12.43 3.67
C GLN A 52 6.00 11.81 2.52
N ALA A 53 7.26 11.41 2.76
CA ALA A 53 8.06 10.71 1.76
C ALA A 53 7.39 9.40 1.33
N ARG A 54 6.86 8.63 2.28
CA ARG A 54 6.17 7.38 1.99
C ARG A 54 4.86 7.61 1.22
N ILE A 55 4.06 8.61 1.60
CA ILE A 55 2.86 9.02 0.86
C ILE A 55 3.22 9.37 -0.58
N LYS A 56 4.26 10.18 -0.82
CA LYS A 56 4.70 10.57 -2.17
C LYS A 56 5.07 9.37 -3.05
N VAL A 57 5.70 8.35 -2.47
CA VAL A 57 6.03 7.11 -3.19
C VAL A 57 4.77 6.31 -3.50
N LEU A 58 3.92 6.05 -2.51
CA LEU A 58 2.70 5.24 -2.66
C LEU A 58 1.68 5.90 -3.59
N SER A 59 1.60 7.23 -3.62
CA SER A 59 0.73 7.98 -4.55
C SER A 59 1.06 7.75 -6.02
N LYS A 60 2.29 7.35 -6.35
CA LYS A 60 2.73 7.04 -7.72
C LYS A 60 2.64 5.57 -8.06
N GLU A 61 2.40 4.71 -7.07
CA GLU A 61 2.36 3.26 -7.26
C GLU A 61 1.25 2.81 -8.22
N PRO A 62 0.03 3.41 -8.22
CA PRO A 62 -0.98 3.12 -9.23
C PRO A 62 -0.54 3.42 -10.66
N ASP A 63 0.26 4.47 -10.87
CA ASP A 63 0.80 4.83 -12.19
C ASP A 63 1.83 3.81 -12.69
N LEU A 64 2.35 2.97 -11.80
CA LEU A 64 3.31 1.92 -12.12
C LEU A 64 2.65 0.58 -12.49
N ASP A 65 1.35 0.39 -12.22
CA ASP A 65 0.65 -0.86 -12.55
C ASP A 65 0.62 -1.15 -14.07
N PRO A 66 0.32 -0.17 -14.95
CA PRO A 66 0.43 -0.39 -16.39
C PRO A 66 1.86 -0.70 -16.86
N LEU A 67 2.88 -0.14 -16.19
CA LEU A 67 4.28 -0.44 -16.48
C LEU A 67 4.65 -1.85 -16.03
N ARG A 68 4.15 -2.29 -14.87
CA ARG A 68 4.35 -3.63 -14.33
C ARG A 68 3.76 -4.70 -15.26
N GLU A 69 2.56 -4.48 -15.78
CA GLU A 69 1.92 -5.36 -16.75
C GLU A 69 2.73 -5.46 -18.05
N LYS A 70 3.22 -4.33 -18.57
CA LYS A 70 4.11 -4.32 -19.75
C LYS A 70 5.39 -5.11 -19.52
N VAL A 71 6.04 -4.93 -18.36
CA VAL A 71 7.26 -5.69 -18.01
C VAL A 71 6.96 -7.19 -17.94
N GLN A 72 5.85 -7.59 -17.31
CA GLN A 72 5.44 -8.99 -17.25
C GLN A 72 5.18 -9.57 -18.65
N MET A 73 4.51 -8.84 -19.53
CA MET A 73 4.32 -9.27 -20.93
C MET A 73 5.64 -9.43 -21.67
N CYS A 74 6.56 -8.47 -21.54
CA CYS A 74 7.88 -8.56 -22.18
C CYS A 74 8.66 -9.78 -21.66
N ASN A 75 8.66 -10.00 -20.34
CA ASN A 75 9.32 -11.15 -19.73
C ASN A 75 8.69 -12.47 -20.20
N ALA A 76 7.36 -12.54 -20.31
CA ALA A 76 6.67 -13.73 -20.82
C ALA A 76 7.02 -14.01 -22.29
N ARG A 77 7.09 -12.95 -23.13
CA ARG A 77 7.50 -13.08 -24.54
C ARG A 77 8.96 -13.53 -24.67
N PHE A 78 9.84 -12.97 -23.85
CA PHE A 78 11.26 -13.35 -23.84
C PHE A 78 11.44 -14.81 -23.40
N ALA A 79 10.81 -15.22 -22.30
CA ALA A 79 10.84 -16.60 -21.84
C ALA A 79 10.29 -17.58 -22.89
N ALA A 80 9.18 -17.22 -23.57
CA ALA A 80 8.63 -18.03 -24.65
C ALA A 80 9.57 -18.13 -25.87
N HIS A 81 10.37 -17.10 -26.15
CA HIS A 81 11.38 -17.11 -27.20
C HIS A 81 12.56 -18.01 -26.84
N CYS A 82 13.14 -17.85 -25.65
CA CYS A 82 14.24 -18.67 -25.17
C CYS A 82 13.87 -20.16 -25.14
N ASN A 83 12.68 -20.50 -24.63
CA ASN A 83 12.20 -21.87 -24.61
C ASN A 83 11.94 -22.43 -26.03
N ARG A 84 11.67 -21.57 -27.03
CA ARG A 84 11.50 -22.00 -28.43
C ARG A 84 12.82 -22.23 -29.16
N GLU A 85 13.87 -21.48 -28.79
CA GLU A 85 15.21 -21.67 -29.35
C GLU A 85 15.86 -22.94 -28.79
N GLU A 86 15.68 -23.26 -27.50
CA GLU A 86 16.17 -24.52 -26.91
C GLU A 86 15.57 -25.77 -27.60
N VAL A 87 14.29 -25.74 -27.99
CA VAL A 87 13.61 -26.86 -28.67
C VAL A 87 14.00 -27.01 -30.14
N ARG A 88 14.59 -25.98 -30.77
CA ARG A 88 15.00 -26.02 -32.19
C ARG A 88 16.43 -26.52 -32.41
N HIS A 89 17.18 -26.72 -31.34
CA HIS A 89 18.59 -27.16 -31.38
C HIS A 89 18.79 -28.65 -31.02
N GLU A 90 17.72 -29.46 -31.07
CA GLU A 90 17.78 -30.93 -30.98
C GLU A 90 17.64 -31.61 -32.36
#